data_AF-A0A3N1A424-F1
#
_entry.id   AF-A0A3N1A424-F1
#
_cell.length_a   1.000
_cell.length_b   1.000
_cell.length_c   1.000
_cell.angle_alpha   90.00
_cell.angle_beta   90.00
_cell.angle_gamma   90.00
#
_symmetry.space_group_name_H-M   'P 1'
#
loop_
_entity.id
_entity.type
_entity.pdbx_description
1 polymer ?
#
loop_
_entity_poly.entity_id
_entity_poly.type
_entity_poly.pdbx_seq_one_letter_code
_entity_poly.pdbx_strand_id
1 'polypeptide(L)'
;MTAKPIGPYATEDEALAAPLPRQLAELHATGRVRPGDGVASGTRRAALIAAAVDAGVELGDLDHRVLAWLADWETATVQVVIGLITRAYAAGRAAGPAPLAQDPPPAPATPAPVQPADITAALLGRVSKSVTATR
;
A
#
# COMPACT_ATOMS: atom_id res chain seq x y z
N MET A 1 -21.33 22.15 -1.84
CA MET A 1 -20.84 20.88 -1.23
C MET A 1 -19.41 20.70 -1.70
N THR A 2 -18.42 20.87 -0.82
CA THR A 2 -17.01 20.69 -1.20
C THR A 2 -16.69 19.20 -1.20
N ALA A 3 -16.21 18.67 -2.33
CA ALA A 3 -15.88 17.25 -2.45
C ALA A 3 -14.78 16.86 -1.44
N LYS A 4 -14.94 15.72 -0.77
CA LYS A 4 -13.91 15.17 0.12
C LYS A 4 -12.69 14.80 -0.74
N PRO A 5 -11.47 15.25 -0.40
CA PRO A 5 -10.29 14.96 -1.21
C PRO A 5 -10.05 13.44 -1.33
N ILE A 6 -9.72 13.01 -2.56
CA ILE A 6 -9.43 11.62 -2.91
C ILE A 6 -7.97 11.35 -2.55
N GLY A 7 -7.71 11.05 -1.28
CA GLY A 7 -6.38 10.67 -0.78
C GLY A 7 -5.72 11.71 0.12
N PRO A 8 -4.48 11.44 0.58
CA PRO A 8 -3.73 12.35 1.45
C PRO A 8 -3.15 13.55 0.70
N TYR A 9 -2.87 13.39 -0.60
CA TYR A 9 -2.34 14.42 -1.49
C TYR A 9 -3.09 14.34 -2.82
N ALA A 10 -3.43 15.48 -3.41
CA ALA A 10 -4.06 15.56 -4.72
C ALA A 10 -3.03 15.58 -5.87
N THR A 11 -1.80 16.02 -5.58
CA THR A 11 -0.70 16.13 -6.54
C THR A 11 0.62 15.63 -5.95
N GLU A 12 1.58 15.34 -6.83
CA GLU A 12 2.94 15.00 -6.41
C GLU A 12 3.64 16.18 -5.70
N ASP A 13 3.42 17.42 -6.16
CA ASP A 13 3.97 18.63 -5.54
C ASP A 13 3.52 18.77 -4.07
N GLU A 14 2.25 18.45 -3.77
CA GLU A 14 1.76 18.44 -2.39
C GLU A 14 2.48 17.37 -1.54
N ALA A 15 2.73 16.19 -2.11
CA ALA A 15 3.50 15.14 -1.43
C ALA A 15 4.95 15.57 -1.19
N LEU A 16 5.58 16.28 -2.14
CA LEU A 16 6.94 16.81 -2.00
C LEU A 16 7.04 17.97 -1.00
N ALA A 17 5.95 18.71 -0.75
CA ALA A 17 5.89 19.74 0.28
C ALA A 17 5.68 19.18 1.70
N ALA A 18 5.43 17.88 1.85
CA ALA A 18 5.15 17.25 3.14
C ALA A 18 6.42 17.09 4.01
N PRO A 19 6.27 16.69 5.30
CA PRO A 19 7.39 16.68 6.25
C PRO A 19 8.59 15.81 5.85
N LEU A 20 8.38 14.58 5.35
CA LEU A 20 9.48 13.67 5.02
C LEU A 20 10.38 14.21 3.88
N PRO A 21 9.85 14.62 2.71
CA PRO A 21 10.68 15.23 1.69
C PRO A 21 11.38 16.52 2.14
N ARG A 22 10.74 17.36 2.96
CA ARG A 22 11.41 18.54 3.56
C ARG A 22 12.60 18.14 4.44
N GLN A 23 12.43 17.15 5.30
CA GLN A 23 13.49 16.64 6.17
C GLN A 23 14.67 16.09 5.35
N LEU A 24 14.41 15.31 4.31
CA LEU A 24 15.47 14.79 3.44
C LEU A 24 16.16 15.90 2.63
N ALA A 25 15.42 16.90 2.17
CA ALA A 25 16.00 18.07 1.50
C ALA A 25 16.95 18.83 2.43
N GLU A 26 16.62 18.97 3.71
CA GLU A 26 17.50 19.58 4.72
C GLU A 26 18.77 18.75 4.95
N LEU A 27 18.64 17.42 5.03
CA LEU A 27 19.81 16.53 5.16
C LEU A 27 20.72 16.60 3.93
N HIS A 28 20.15 16.74 2.73
CA HIS A 28 20.92 16.96 1.51
C HIS A 28 21.61 18.33 1.53
N ALA A 29 20.90 19.40 1.89
CA ALA A 29 21.44 20.76 1.94
C ALA A 29 22.61 20.90 2.93
N THR A 30 22.58 20.13 4.03
CA THR A 30 23.65 20.10 5.04
C THR A 30 24.77 19.11 4.72
N GLY A 31 24.73 18.43 3.57
CA GLY A 31 25.75 17.46 3.15
C GLY A 31 25.79 16.18 4.00
N ARG A 32 24.71 15.89 4.74
CA ARG A 32 24.61 14.72 5.64
C ARG A 32 24.16 13.44 4.93
N VAL A 33 23.74 13.54 3.67
CA VAL A 33 23.42 12.38 2.82
C VAL A 33 24.43 12.28 1.70
N ARG A 34 24.99 11.09 1.54
CA ARG A 34 25.80 10.67 0.40
C ARG A 34 25.10 9.50 -0.30
N PRO A 35 25.17 9.41 -1.62
CA PRO A 35 24.68 8.23 -2.32
C PRO A 35 25.28 6.94 -1.72
N GLY A 36 24.41 6.01 -1.31
CA GLY A 36 24.81 4.71 -0.76
C GLY A 36 25.15 4.66 0.73
N ASP A 37 25.09 5.77 1.48
CA ASP A 37 25.35 5.76 2.94
C ASP A 37 24.17 5.24 3.79
N GLY A 38 23.02 5.00 3.15
CA GLY A 38 21.81 4.51 3.80
C GLY A 38 21.07 5.54 4.65
N VAL A 39 21.55 6.78 4.79
CA VAL A 39 20.92 7.81 5.64
C VAL A 39 19.52 8.16 5.12
N ALA A 40 19.37 8.31 3.80
CA ALA A 40 18.07 8.60 3.19
C ALA A 40 17.08 7.43 3.37
N SER A 41 17.50 6.19 3.11
CA SER A 41 16.65 5.00 3.33
C SER A 41 16.30 4.82 4.80
N GLY A 42 17.27 4.98 5.71
CA GLY A 42 17.04 4.94 7.15
C GLY A 42 16.04 5.99 7.64
N THR A 43 16.12 7.22 7.11
CA THR A 43 15.17 8.30 7.44
C THR A 43 13.75 7.98 6.96
N ARG A 44 13.61 7.50 5.70
CA ARG A 44 12.32 7.05 5.16
C ARG A 44 11.72 5.90 5.99
N ARG A 45 12.54 4.92 6.35
CA ARG A 45 12.14 3.78 7.18
C ARG A 45 11.67 4.21 8.57
N ALA A 46 12.41 5.11 9.22
CA ALA A 46 12.05 5.64 10.52
C ALA A 46 10.70 6.38 10.47
N ALA A 47 10.45 7.17 9.42
CA ALA A 47 9.17 7.87 9.23
C ALA A 47 8.00 6.92 9.00
N LEU A 48 8.19 5.84 8.23
CA LEU A 48 7.17 4.79 8.04
C LEU A 48 6.83 4.08 9.36
N ILE A 49 7.85 3.70 10.14
CA ILE A 49 7.67 3.06 11.45
C ILE A 49 6.90 3.99 12.39
N ALA A 50 7.30 5.27 12.46
CA ALA A 50 6.61 6.25 13.30
C ALA A 50 5.13 6.38 12.91
N ALA A 51 4.82 6.49 11.61
CA ALA A 51 3.44 6.57 11.14
C ALA A 51 2.59 5.34 11.50
N ALA A 52 3.17 4.13 11.41
CA ALA A 52 2.48 2.90 11.78
C ALA A 52 2.26 2.80 13.30
N VAL A 53 3.27 3.14 14.11
CA VAL A 53 3.19 3.13 15.57
C VAL A 53 2.19 4.18 16.07
N ASP A 54 2.19 5.38 15.51
CA ASP A 54 1.23 6.45 15.84
C ASP A 54 -0.22 6.06 15.48
N ALA A 55 -0.38 5.20 14.46
CA ALA A 55 -1.66 4.59 14.10
C ALA A 55 -2.06 3.40 15.00
N GLY A 56 -1.25 3.06 16.00
CA GLY A 56 -1.49 1.95 16.93
C GLY A 56 -1.20 0.57 16.34
N VAL A 57 -0.41 0.48 15.27
CA VAL A 57 -0.02 -0.80 14.66
C VAL A 57 1.15 -1.40 15.43
N GLU A 58 0.95 -2.60 15.98
CA GLU A 58 2.04 -3.43 16.49
C GLU A 58 2.79 -4.05 15.31
N LEU A 59 4.10 -3.80 15.22
CA LEU A 59 4.93 -4.25 14.12
C LEU A 59 5.64 -5.56 14.47
N GLY A 60 5.43 -6.58 13.64
CA GLY A 60 6.19 -7.82 13.69
C GLY A 60 7.44 -7.80 12.78
N ASP A 61 8.16 -8.90 12.77
CA ASP A 61 9.40 -9.06 11.98
C ASP A 61 9.18 -8.87 10.48
N LEU A 62 8.08 -9.41 9.96
CA LEU A 62 7.76 -9.27 8.53
C LEU A 62 7.45 -7.82 8.19
N ASP A 63 6.70 -7.12 9.04
CA ASP A 63 6.36 -5.70 8.84
C ASP A 63 7.62 -4.86 8.79
N HIS A 64 8.57 -5.10 9.71
CA HIS A 64 9.86 -4.41 9.69
C HIS A 64 10.67 -4.64 8.41
N ARG A 65 10.57 -5.82 7.80
CA ARG A 65 11.20 -6.12 6.50
C ARG A 65 10.47 -5.41 5.36
N VAL A 66 9.14 -5.40 5.37
CA VAL A 66 8.33 -4.69 4.37
C VAL A 66 8.57 -3.19 4.45
N LEU A 67 8.57 -2.59 5.65
CA LEU A 67 8.85 -1.17 5.82
C LEU A 67 10.29 -0.81 5.42
N ALA A 68 11.26 -1.72 5.61
CA ALA A 68 12.61 -1.54 5.08
C ALA A 68 12.63 -1.56 3.54
N TRP A 69 11.95 -2.52 2.92
CA TRP A 69 11.82 -2.59 1.46
C TRP A 69 11.12 -1.36 0.88
N LEU A 70 10.04 -0.90 1.51
CA LEU A 70 9.33 0.33 1.11
C LEU A 70 10.23 1.57 1.25
N ALA A 71 11.11 1.61 2.24
CA ALA A 71 12.01 2.73 2.45
C ALA A 71 13.07 2.91 1.36
N ASP A 72 13.23 1.96 0.45
CA ASP A 72 14.11 2.09 -0.71
C ASP A 72 13.44 2.78 -1.91
N TRP A 73 12.11 2.89 -1.91
CA TRP A 73 11.33 3.61 -2.93
C TRP A 73 11.44 5.13 -2.79
N GLU A 74 11.12 5.87 -3.84
CA GLU A 74 11.19 7.33 -3.90
C GLU A 74 10.50 8.00 -2.71
N THR A 75 11.07 9.12 -2.27
CA THR A 75 10.56 9.86 -1.10
C THR A 75 9.08 10.24 -1.22
N ALA A 76 8.63 10.66 -2.41
CA ALA A 76 7.22 10.99 -2.65
C ALA A 76 6.32 9.76 -2.45
N THR A 77 6.71 8.60 -2.98
CA THR A 77 5.99 7.33 -2.80
C THR A 77 5.87 6.97 -1.32
N VAL A 78 6.98 7.01 -0.58
CA VAL A 78 6.97 6.73 0.87
C VAL A 78 6.07 7.71 1.63
N GLN A 79 6.10 8.99 1.26
CA GLN A 79 5.28 10.02 1.89
C GLN A 79 3.78 9.82 1.63
N VAL A 80 3.40 9.36 0.43
CA VAL A 80 2.01 8.97 0.12
C VAL A 80 1.57 7.83 1.02
N VAL A 81 2.41 6.79 1.22
CA VAL A 81 2.11 5.67 2.12
C VAL A 81 1.90 6.14 3.57
N ILE A 82 2.77 7.01 4.07
CA ILE A 82 2.60 7.64 5.40
C ILE A 82 1.25 8.36 5.49
N GLY A 83 0.91 9.18 4.49
CA GLY A 83 -0.36 9.89 4.44
C GLY A 83 -1.58 8.96 4.41
N LEU A 84 -1.47 7.82 3.72
CA LEU A 84 -2.53 6.80 3.68
C LEU A 84 -2.74 6.15 5.05
N ILE A 85 -1.67 5.78 5.75
CA ILE A 85 -1.73 5.22 7.11
C ILE A 85 -2.43 6.20 8.05
N THR A 86 -1.97 7.45 8.09
CA THR A 86 -2.54 8.50 8.95
C THR A 86 -4.02 8.76 8.65
N ARG A 87 -4.38 8.82 7.36
CA ARG A 87 -5.77 9.04 6.92
C ARG A 87 -6.66 7.85 7.26
N ALA A 88 -6.19 6.62 7.07
CA ALA A 88 -6.93 5.42 7.40
C ALA A 88 -7.20 5.34 8.91
N TYR A 89 -6.19 5.63 9.72
CA TYR A 89 -6.32 5.70 11.17
C TYR A 89 -7.36 6.74 11.61
N ALA A 90 -7.25 7.98 11.10
CA ALA A 90 -8.21 9.04 11.40
C ALA A 90 -9.64 8.68 10.98
N ALA A 91 -9.81 8.06 9.81
CA ALA A 91 -11.12 7.61 9.34
C ALA A 91 -11.72 6.51 10.23
N GLY A 92 -10.91 5.53 10.65
CA GLY A 92 -11.34 4.48 11.58
C GLY A 92 -11.75 5.03 12.95
N ARG A 93 -11.00 6.01 13.47
CA ARG A 93 -11.34 6.71 14.71
C ARG A 93 -12.66 7.49 14.61
N ALA A 94 -12.90 8.17 13.49
CA ALA A 94 -14.12 8.94 13.25
C ALA A 94 -15.37 8.07 13.06
N ALA A 95 -15.21 6.88 12.46
CA ALA A 95 -16.31 5.93 12.31
C ALA A 95 -16.76 5.32 13.64
N GLY A 96 -15.93 5.42 14.69
CA GLY A 96 -16.15 4.75 15.97
C GLY A 96 -15.89 3.25 15.89
N PRO A 97 -16.11 2.50 16.98
CA PRO A 97 -16.15 1.04 16.88
C PRO A 97 -17.20 0.68 15.84
N ALA A 98 -16.75 0.02 14.76
CA ALA A 98 -17.69 -0.66 13.88
C ALA A 98 -18.57 -1.54 14.80
N PRO A 99 -19.89 -1.58 14.61
CA PRO A 99 -20.69 -2.61 15.23
C PRO A 99 -19.95 -3.91 14.93
N LEU A 100 -19.49 -4.62 15.98
CA LEU A 100 -18.91 -5.95 15.81
C LEU A 100 -19.89 -6.65 14.88
N ALA A 101 -19.46 -6.97 13.66
CA ALA A 101 -20.35 -7.55 12.69
C ALA A 101 -21.03 -8.71 13.40
N GLN A 102 -22.35 -8.58 13.61
CA GLN A 102 -23.14 -9.73 14.02
C GLN A 102 -22.77 -10.83 13.03
N ASP A 103 -22.51 -12.03 13.56
CA ASP A 103 -21.93 -13.20 12.90
C ASP A 103 -21.63 -13.02 11.40
N PRO A 104 -20.36 -13.17 10.96
CA PRO A 104 -20.04 -13.05 9.54
C PRO A 104 -21.07 -13.84 8.73
N PRO A 105 -21.69 -13.24 7.69
CA PRO A 105 -22.66 -13.97 6.88
C PRO A 105 -22.04 -15.32 6.53
N PRO A 106 -22.81 -16.42 6.63
CA PRO A 106 -22.27 -17.76 6.48
C PRO A 106 -21.38 -17.78 5.25
N ALA A 107 -20.13 -18.22 5.43
CA ALA A 107 -19.12 -18.18 4.38
C ALA A 107 -19.77 -18.65 3.07
N PRO A 108 -19.59 -17.93 1.94
CA PRO A 108 -20.14 -18.38 0.68
C PRO A 108 -19.74 -19.83 0.50
N ALA A 109 -20.74 -20.70 0.26
CA ALA A 109 -20.53 -22.14 0.18
C ALA A 109 -19.29 -22.39 -0.67
N THR A 110 -18.29 -23.06 -0.10
CA THR A 110 -17.04 -23.36 -0.80
C THR A 110 -17.43 -23.96 -2.15
N PRO A 111 -17.05 -23.34 -3.28
CA PRO A 111 -17.34 -23.94 -4.56
C PRO A 111 -16.76 -25.35 -4.54
N ALA A 112 -17.58 -26.33 -4.93
CA ALA A 112 -17.17 -27.72 -4.93
C ALA A 112 -15.79 -27.84 -5.62
N PRO A 113 -14.87 -28.68 -5.09
CA PRO A 113 -13.56 -28.85 -5.70
C PRO A 113 -13.73 -29.15 -7.18
N VAL A 114 -13.19 -28.26 -8.03
CA VAL A 114 -13.21 -28.42 -9.48
C VAL A 114 -12.54 -29.76 -9.77
N GLN A 115 -13.30 -30.71 -10.32
CA GLN A 115 -12.75 -32.02 -10.61
C GLN A 115 -11.74 -31.86 -11.76
N PRO A 116 -10.59 -32.58 -11.73
CA PRO A 116 -9.57 -32.48 -12.77
C PRO A 116 -10.10 -32.71 -14.20
N ALA A 117 -11.18 -33.49 -14.33
CA ALA A 117 -11.85 -33.75 -15.59
C ALA A 117 -12.44 -32.49 -16.26
N ASP A 118 -12.90 -31.52 -15.47
CA ASP A 118 -13.56 -30.30 -15.97
C ASP A 118 -12.55 -29.30 -16.56
N ILE A 119 -11.31 -29.30 -16.06
CA ILE A 119 -10.22 -28.44 -16.55
C ILE A 119 -9.82 -28.84 -17.99
N THR A 120 -9.87 -30.15 -18.28
CA THR A 120 -9.41 -30.68 -19.57
C THR A 120 -10.39 -30.33 -20.70
N ALA A 121 -11.70 -30.36 -20.41
CA ALA A 121 -12.74 -29.97 -21.37
C ALA A 121 -12.72 -28.45 -21.67
N ALA A 122 -12.45 -27.61 -20.65
CA ALA A 122 -12.41 -26.16 -20.82
C ALA A 122 -11.20 -25.65 -21.63
N LEU A 123 -10.05 -26.33 -21.54
CA LEU A 123 -8.85 -25.97 -22.29
C LEU A 123 -8.89 -26.47 -23.74
N LEU A 124 -9.45 -27.66 -24.00
CA LEU A 124 -9.57 -28.20 -25.36
C LEU A 124 -10.63 -27.47 -26.21
N GLY A 125 -11.70 -26.95 -25.60
CA GLY A 125 -12.73 -26.19 -26.32
C GLY A 125 -12.32 -24.79 -26.81
N ARG A 126 -11.28 -24.18 -26.22
CA ARG A 126 -10.84 -22.81 -26.59
C ARG A 126 -9.83 -22.76 -27.73
N VAL A 127 -9.10 -23.85 -27.99
CA VAL A 127 -8.08 -23.86 -29.06
C VAL A 127 -8.72 -23.95 -30.46
N SER A 128 -9.92 -24.52 -30.60
CA SER A 128 -10.57 -24.71 -31.91
C SER A 128 -11.22 -23.47 -32.53
N LYS A 129 -11.30 -22.32 -31.85
CA LYS A 129 -11.99 -21.13 -32.39
C LYS A 129 -11.08 -20.03 -32.94
N SER A 130 -9.75 -20.21 -32.92
CA SER A 130 -8.81 -19.13 -33.29
C SER A 130 -8.06 -19.33 -34.62
N VAL A 131 -8.40 -20.35 -35.42
CA VAL A 131 -7.70 -20.63 -36.70
C VAL A 131 -8.69 -20.68 -37.86
N THR A 132 -9.42 -19.60 -38.13
CA THR A 132 -10.06 -19.39 -39.45
C THR A 132 -10.31 -17.90 -39.72
N ALA A 133 -9.26 -17.11 -39.92
CA ALA A 133 -9.39 -15.79 -40.57
C ALA A 133 -8.03 -15.21 -40.99
N THR A 134 -7.42 -15.74 -42.07
CA THR A 134 -6.51 -14.93 -42.91
C THR A 134 -6.49 -15.50 -44.32
N ARG A 135 -7.27 -14.90 -45.22
CA ARG A 135 -6.97 -14.85 -46.66
C ARG A 135 -7.68 -13.67 -47.30
#